data_AF-A0A562RE93-F1
#
_entry.id   AF-A0A562RE93-F1
#
_cell.length_a   1.000
_cell.length_b   1.000
_cell.length_c   1.000
_cell.angle_alpha   90.00
_cell.angle_beta   90.00
_cell.angle_gamma   90.00
#
_symmetry.space_group_name_H-M   'P 1'
#
loop_
_entity.id
_entity.type
_entity.pdbx_description
1 polymer ?
#
loop_
_entity_poly.entity_id
_entity_poly.type
_entity_poly.pdbx_seq_one_letter_code
_entity_poly.pdbx_strand_id
1 'polypeptide(L)'
;MSTDFDRSDNLHRPPLGQTRGSTTKPLIVTPTFVSRVDATPRGERPQDSGASKSRHGHEIHFPNWRPGALALEGNQNLAFEHWDEYWRKVHGPKFAWDEPGSSSDLVLRYDQVHRIASGPSSLFPPPYRAMIGDDGRLPSDPEKHVPEYRRPRWDGFAYITYAEEADIERTLGQEKFDQRIVADEQVAFRMVTREITREYILIPSERHRDAVSLVMIHMRAEGLSREDFQRRLLDEHAQLVLANPATKEFVRRYAQLHNIGSTQKDPEGSRIDAVSVLSFASLNDVEDYLVSDGYAAIAQSLAALTGDGSEWWTGINYSVINRLMPELATDLNEATG
;
A
#
# COMPACT_ATOMS: atom_id res chain seq x y z
N MET A 1 8.96 -30.59 -1.16
CA MET A 1 9.64 -29.32 -0.85
C MET A 1 10.13 -29.40 0.58
N SER A 2 11.35 -28.92 0.85
CA SER A 2 11.88 -28.89 2.21
C SER A 2 11.05 -27.93 3.06
N THR A 3 10.63 -28.35 4.24
CA THR A 3 9.98 -27.49 5.25
C THR A 3 11.02 -26.85 6.18
N ASP A 4 12.30 -26.84 5.78
CA ASP A 4 13.39 -26.29 6.57
C ASP A 4 13.39 -24.76 6.38
N PHE A 5 12.83 -24.07 7.37
CA PHE A 5 12.61 -22.62 7.36
C PHE A 5 13.84 -21.87 7.87
N ASP A 6 14.93 -21.89 7.11
CA ASP A 6 16.15 -21.17 7.52
C ASP A 6 16.08 -19.65 7.24
N ARG A 7 15.06 -19.16 6.51
CA ARG A 7 14.97 -17.77 6.07
C ARG A 7 13.53 -17.24 5.99
N SER A 8 13.36 -15.97 6.30
CA SER A 8 12.05 -15.26 6.32
C SER A 8 11.47 -14.91 4.95
N ASP A 9 12.19 -15.21 3.87
CA ASP A 9 11.79 -14.94 2.49
C ASP A 9 11.57 -16.19 1.64
N ASN A 10 11.70 -17.39 2.24
CA ASN A 10 11.53 -18.67 1.56
C ASN A 10 12.25 -18.74 0.21
N LEU A 11 13.42 -18.08 0.10
CA LEU A 11 14.25 -18.01 -1.11
C LEU A 11 13.65 -17.24 -2.30
N HIS A 12 12.55 -16.50 -2.13
CA HIS A 12 11.92 -15.70 -3.21
C HIS A 12 12.59 -14.36 -3.49
N ARG A 13 13.81 -14.12 -2.97
CA ARG A 13 14.55 -12.87 -3.15
C ARG A 13 16.01 -13.14 -3.53
N PRO A 14 16.67 -12.21 -4.25
CA PRO A 14 18.10 -12.28 -4.51
C PRO A 14 18.92 -12.34 -3.20
N PRO A 15 20.07 -13.04 -3.18
CA PRO A 15 20.69 -13.72 -4.32
C PRO A 15 20.22 -15.18 -4.54
N LEU A 16 19.28 -15.69 -3.73
CA LEU A 16 18.96 -17.12 -3.70
C LEU A 16 17.80 -17.53 -4.64
N GLY A 17 16.96 -16.57 -5.04
CA GLY A 17 15.89 -16.77 -6.02
C GLY A 17 16.33 -16.47 -7.46
N GLN A 18 15.68 -17.13 -8.43
CA GLN A 18 15.90 -16.84 -9.85
C GLN A 18 15.38 -15.44 -10.19
N THR A 19 16.27 -14.60 -10.71
CA THR A 19 15.91 -13.28 -11.24
C THR A 19 15.51 -13.38 -12.71
N ARG A 20 14.60 -12.51 -13.12
CA ARG A 20 14.18 -12.25 -14.50
C ARG A 20 14.65 -10.85 -14.89
N GLY A 21 15.00 -10.70 -16.17
CA GLY A 21 15.33 -9.39 -16.72
C GLY A 21 14.11 -8.47 -16.65
N SER A 22 14.32 -7.23 -16.24
CA SER A 22 13.27 -6.21 -16.26
C SER A 22 13.01 -5.68 -17.68
N THR A 23 11.96 -4.89 -17.81
CA THR A 23 11.57 -4.20 -19.04
C THR A 23 11.37 -2.71 -18.77
N THR A 24 11.43 -1.89 -19.82
CA THR A 24 11.02 -0.48 -19.82
C THR A 24 9.53 -0.33 -20.14
N LYS A 25 8.80 -1.42 -20.42
CA LYS A 25 7.34 -1.37 -20.61
C LYS A 25 6.63 -1.30 -19.27
N PRO A 26 5.44 -0.68 -19.20
CA PRO A 26 4.62 -0.74 -17.99
C PRO A 26 4.32 -2.19 -17.61
N LEU A 27 4.52 -2.53 -16.34
CA LEU A 27 4.12 -3.81 -15.77
C LEU A 27 2.68 -3.73 -15.28
N ILE A 28 2.08 -4.90 -15.01
CA ILE A 28 0.76 -4.97 -14.42
C ILE A 28 0.89 -5.17 -12.91
N VAL A 29 0.22 -4.31 -12.15
CA VAL A 29 0.22 -4.37 -10.68
C VAL A 29 -1.21 -4.48 -10.18
N THR A 30 -1.45 -5.36 -9.21
CA THR A 30 -2.66 -5.35 -8.40
C THR A 30 -2.40 -4.61 -7.08
N PRO A 31 -2.68 -3.30 -7.01
CA PRO A 31 -2.49 -2.51 -5.79
C PRO A 31 -3.58 -2.79 -4.78
N THR A 32 -3.35 -3.76 -3.90
CA THR A 32 -4.37 -4.22 -2.97
C THR A 32 -4.30 -3.42 -1.67
N PHE A 33 -5.21 -2.47 -1.47
CA PHE A 33 -5.33 -1.78 -0.19
C PHE A 33 -6.05 -2.65 0.82
N VAL A 34 -5.52 -2.71 2.04
CA VAL A 34 -6.07 -3.52 3.12
C VAL A 34 -6.38 -2.66 4.32
N SER A 35 -7.49 -2.98 4.97
CA SER A 35 -7.80 -2.47 6.29
C SER A 35 -7.83 -3.62 7.27
N ARG A 36 -7.21 -3.42 8.43
CA ARG A 36 -7.09 -4.48 9.43
C ARG A 36 -8.44 -4.85 10.00
N VAL A 37 -8.57 -6.10 10.42
CA VAL A 37 -9.68 -6.48 11.30
C VAL A 37 -9.56 -5.70 12.60
N ASP A 38 -10.63 -5.02 13.02
CA ASP A 38 -10.69 -4.32 14.28
C ASP A 38 -12.14 -4.16 14.74
N ALA A 39 -12.32 -3.54 15.91
CA ALA A 39 -13.62 -3.36 16.53
C ALA A 39 -14.37 -2.09 16.08
N THR A 40 -13.95 -1.41 15.01
CA THR A 40 -14.60 -0.18 14.55
C THR A 40 -15.97 -0.49 13.93
N PRO A 41 -17.03 0.26 14.27
CA PRO A 41 -18.37 0.06 13.70
C PRO A 41 -18.40 0.11 12.17
N ARG A 42 -19.32 -0.65 11.56
CA ARG A 42 -19.49 -0.69 10.09
C ARG A 42 -19.85 0.66 9.46
N GLY A 43 -20.56 1.51 10.20
CA GLY A 43 -20.92 2.86 9.74
C GLY A 43 -19.72 3.81 9.66
N GLU A 44 -18.62 3.49 10.33
CA GLU A 44 -17.39 4.30 10.33
C GLU A 44 -16.32 3.71 9.41
N ARG A 45 -16.20 2.37 9.36
CA ARG A 45 -15.28 1.68 8.46
C ARG A 45 -16.02 0.56 7.72
N PRO A 46 -15.96 0.49 6.39
CA PRO A 46 -16.58 -0.59 5.63
C PRO A 46 -16.04 -1.98 6.01
N GLN A 47 -16.81 -3.03 5.75
CA GLN A 47 -16.41 -4.43 5.95
C GLN A 47 -16.92 -5.25 4.77
N ASP A 48 -16.04 -6.05 4.19
CA ASP A 48 -16.38 -6.98 3.11
C ASP A 48 -17.28 -8.10 3.64
N SER A 49 -18.17 -8.59 2.77
CA SER A 49 -19.00 -9.75 3.08
C SER A 49 -18.13 -10.95 3.42
N GLY A 50 -18.43 -11.62 4.54
CA GLY A 50 -17.65 -12.76 5.01
C GLY A 50 -16.35 -12.40 5.74
N ALA A 51 -15.90 -11.15 5.75
CA ALA A 51 -14.71 -10.72 6.48
C ALA A 51 -14.95 -10.58 7.99
N SER A 52 -13.89 -10.38 8.77
CA SER A 52 -13.93 -10.31 10.24
C SER A 52 -14.48 -11.58 10.89
N LYS A 53 -13.86 -12.72 10.59
CA LYS A 53 -14.28 -14.03 11.12
C LYS A 53 -14.05 -14.18 12.63
N SER A 54 -14.85 -15.04 13.24
CA SER A 54 -14.67 -15.58 14.58
C SER A 54 -13.81 -16.85 14.59
N ARG A 55 -13.40 -17.30 15.78
CA ARG A 55 -12.65 -18.57 15.96
C ARG A 55 -13.39 -19.81 15.45
N HIS A 56 -14.68 -19.70 15.16
CA HIS A 56 -15.51 -20.75 14.58
C HIS A 56 -15.77 -20.56 13.08
N GLY A 57 -15.13 -19.58 12.43
CA GLY A 57 -15.26 -19.33 10.98
C GLY A 57 -16.52 -18.57 10.57
N HIS A 58 -17.31 -18.06 11.53
CA HIS A 58 -18.48 -17.23 11.25
C HIS A 58 -18.12 -15.75 11.19
N GLU A 59 -18.74 -15.00 10.28
CA GLU A 59 -18.63 -13.54 10.18
C GLU A 59 -19.13 -12.85 11.46
N ILE A 60 -18.39 -11.87 11.94
CA ILE A 60 -18.83 -10.97 13.01
C ILE A 60 -19.41 -9.70 12.40
N HIS A 61 -20.72 -9.52 12.55
CA HIS A 61 -21.43 -8.35 12.00
C HIS A 61 -21.27 -7.07 12.82
N PHE A 62 -21.10 -7.19 14.14
CA PHE A 62 -21.00 -6.06 15.07
C PHE A 62 -19.73 -6.19 15.94
N PRO A 63 -18.54 -5.99 15.36
CA PRO A 63 -17.28 -6.22 16.06
C PRO A 63 -17.05 -5.21 17.20
N ASN A 64 -17.70 -4.04 17.16
CA ASN A 64 -17.70 -3.05 18.24
C ASN A 64 -18.40 -3.53 19.53
N TRP A 65 -19.38 -4.43 19.43
CA TRP A 65 -20.12 -4.95 20.60
C TRP A 65 -19.51 -6.23 21.16
N ARG A 66 -18.75 -6.96 20.33
CA ARG A 66 -18.11 -8.24 20.68
C ARG A 66 -16.68 -8.31 20.12
N PRO A 67 -15.77 -7.41 20.51
CA PRO A 67 -14.40 -7.41 20.01
C PRO A 67 -13.69 -8.74 20.31
N GLY A 68 -13.95 -9.31 21.50
CA GLY A 68 -13.42 -10.60 21.92
C GLY A 68 -13.84 -11.81 21.05
N ALA A 69 -14.80 -11.63 20.13
CA ALA A 69 -15.23 -12.69 19.22
C ALA A 69 -14.40 -12.77 17.92
N LEU A 70 -13.57 -11.75 17.62
CA LEU A 70 -12.69 -11.74 16.46
C LEU A 70 -11.66 -12.87 16.56
N ALA A 71 -11.43 -13.57 15.46
CA ALA A 71 -10.52 -14.72 15.42
C ALA A 71 -9.06 -14.31 15.63
N LEU A 72 -8.64 -13.25 14.93
CA LEU A 72 -7.27 -12.78 14.91
C LEU A 72 -6.85 -12.31 16.30
N GLU A 73 -7.50 -11.26 16.81
CA GLU A 73 -7.21 -10.71 18.12
C GLU A 73 -8.47 -10.12 18.75
N GLY A 74 -8.80 -10.61 19.96
CA GLY A 74 -9.97 -10.17 20.70
C GLY A 74 -9.68 -9.04 21.69
N ASN A 75 -8.42 -8.89 22.09
CA ASN A 75 -7.95 -7.81 22.95
C ASN A 75 -7.62 -6.58 22.10
N GLN A 76 -8.41 -5.52 22.23
CA GLN A 76 -8.24 -4.28 21.47
C GLN A 76 -6.88 -3.62 21.66
N ASN A 77 -6.23 -3.83 22.82
CA ASN A 77 -4.90 -3.29 23.12
C ASN A 77 -3.76 -4.02 22.39
N LEU A 78 -4.04 -5.16 21.76
CA LEU A 78 -3.04 -5.95 21.01
C LEU A 78 -3.41 -6.10 19.52
N ALA A 79 -4.61 -5.65 19.13
CA ALA A 79 -5.18 -5.96 17.83
C ALA A 79 -4.36 -5.39 16.67
N PHE A 80 -3.69 -4.25 16.87
CA PHE A 80 -2.84 -3.68 15.82
C PHE A 80 -1.54 -4.46 15.66
N GLU A 81 -0.86 -4.74 16.76
CA GLU A 81 0.41 -5.46 16.81
C GLU A 81 0.24 -6.87 16.26
N HIS A 82 -0.81 -7.57 16.68
CA HIS A 82 -1.08 -8.92 16.21
C HIS A 82 -1.45 -8.92 14.71
N TRP A 83 -2.20 -7.93 14.22
CA TRP A 83 -2.46 -7.80 12.79
C TRP A 83 -1.17 -7.58 11.99
N ASP A 84 -0.32 -6.67 12.46
CA ASP A 84 0.97 -6.35 11.83
C ASP A 84 1.86 -7.60 11.73
N GLU A 85 2.00 -8.32 12.85
CA GLU A 85 2.74 -9.59 12.89
C GLU A 85 2.12 -10.65 11.99
N TYR A 86 0.79 -10.83 12.04
CA TYR A 86 0.11 -11.86 11.26
C TYR A 86 0.28 -11.60 9.76
N TRP A 87 0.04 -10.37 9.31
CA TRP A 87 0.12 -10.05 7.89
C TRP A 87 1.53 -10.30 7.35
N ARG A 88 2.56 -9.88 8.09
CA ARG A 88 3.95 -10.06 7.66
C ARG A 88 4.47 -11.47 7.84
N LYS A 89 4.24 -12.08 9.01
CA LYS A 89 4.93 -13.31 9.44
C LYS A 89 4.14 -14.58 9.13
N VAL A 90 2.83 -14.49 8.86
CA VAL A 90 1.97 -15.63 8.55
C VAL A 90 1.42 -15.52 7.13
N HIS A 91 0.67 -14.45 6.83
CA HIS A 91 0.00 -14.29 5.54
C HIS A 91 0.98 -14.13 4.37
N GLY A 92 2.01 -13.28 4.51
CA GLY A 92 3.03 -13.09 3.47
C GLY A 92 3.73 -14.39 3.04
N PRO A 93 4.31 -15.16 3.97
CA PRO A 93 4.88 -16.48 3.68
C PRO A 93 3.87 -17.46 3.08
N LYS A 94 2.62 -17.48 3.57
CA LYS A 94 1.54 -18.32 3.03
C LYS A 94 1.24 -17.97 1.57
N PHE A 95 1.19 -16.69 1.23
CA PHE A 95 1.00 -16.22 -0.15
C PHE A 95 2.14 -16.71 -1.06
N ALA A 96 3.40 -16.61 -0.62
CA ALA A 96 4.56 -17.00 -1.41
C ALA A 96 4.76 -18.53 -1.52
N TRP A 97 4.25 -19.31 -0.56
CA TRP A 97 4.48 -20.75 -0.49
C TRP A 97 3.90 -21.54 -1.66
N ASP A 98 4.72 -22.24 -2.43
CA ASP A 98 4.20 -23.11 -3.49
C ASP A 98 3.68 -24.43 -2.87
N GLU A 99 2.39 -24.69 -3.02
CA GLU A 99 1.78 -25.98 -2.64
C GLU A 99 1.86 -26.97 -3.82
N PRO A 100 1.79 -28.29 -3.58
CA PRO A 100 1.66 -29.24 -4.68
C PRO A 100 0.49 -28.87 -5.60
N GLY A 101 0.78 -28.57 -6.86
CA GLY A 101 -0.24 -28.16 -7.86
C GLY A 101 -0.53 -26.66 -7.93
N SER A 102 0.17 -25.83 -7.15
CA SER A 102 0.07 -24.36 -7.19
C SER A 102 1.45 -23.72 -7.25
N SER A 103 1.59 -22.59 -7.94
CA SER A 103 2.84 -21.83 -8.03
C SER A 103 2.60 -20.32 -8.02
N SER A 104 3.49 -19.62 -7.33
CA SER A 104 3.63 -18.17 -7.30
C SER A 104 4.55 -17.62 -8.39
N ASP A 105 5.05 -18.43 -9.33
CA ASP A 105 6.11 -18.04 -10.28
C ASP A 105 5.75 -16.89 -11.23
N LEU A 106 4.47 -16.62 -11.43
CA LEU A 106 4.02 -15.48 -12.24
C LEU A 106 4.02 -14.16 -11.46
N VAL A 107 4.12 -14.21 -10.12
CA VAL A 107 4.28 -13.02 -9.28
C VAL A 107 5.72 -12.53 -9.38
N LEU A 108 5.96 -11.44 -10.08
CA LEU A 108 7.31 -10.90 -10.29
C LEU A 108 7.83 -10.15 -9.06
N ARG A 109 6.93 -9.49 -8.33
CA ARG A 109 7.24 -8.76 -7.09
C ARG A 109 6.02 -8.81 -6.18
N TYR A 110 6.25 -8.94 -4.88
CA TYR A 110 5.24 -8.78 -3.85
C TYR A 110 5.86 -8.04 -2.67
N ASP A 111 5.44 -6.80 -2.47
CA ASP A 111 5.75 -6.05 -1.26
C ASP A 111 4.49 -5.85 -0.40
N GLN A 112 4.65 -6.00 0.90
CA GLN A 112 3.66 -5.58 1.90
C GLN A 112 4.10 -4.25 2.48
N VAL A 113 3.28 -3.22 2.34
CA VAL A 113 3.52 -1.89 2.90
C VAL A 113 2.59 -1.71 4.10
N HIS A 114 3.17 -1.66 5.29
CA HIS A 114 2.45 -1.57 6.55
C HIS A 114 2.40 -0.12 7.02
N ARG A 115 1.21 0.48 7.11
CA ARG A 115 1.07 1.88 7.53
C ARG A 115 1.54 2.06 8.97
N ILE A 116 2.44 3.00 9.20
CA ILE A 116 2.92 3.34 10.54
C ILE A 116 2.17 4.55 11.10
N ALA A 117 1.67 4.44 12.33
CA ALA A 117 0.88 5.50 12.96
C ALA A 117 1.68 6.77 13.25
N SER A 118 2.98 6.63 13.51
CA SER A 118 3.90 7.74 13.78
C SER A 118 4.39 8.45 12.53
N GLY A 119 4.10 7.90 11.35
CA GLY A 119 4.57 8.46 10.10
C GLY A 119 3.68 9.59 9.58
N PRO A 120 4.21 10.48 8.72
CA PRO A 120 3.42 11.50 8.06
C PRO A 120 2.17 10.95 7.39
N SER A 121 1.05 11.68 7.47
CA SER A 121 -0.14 11.42 6.67
C SER A 121 -0.84 12.72 6.26
N SER A 122 -1.68 12.64 5.24
CA SER A 122 -2.56 13.74 4.81
C SER A 122 -3.44 14.31 5.93
N LEU A 123 -3.69 13.52 6.99
CA LEU A 123 -4.50 13.92 8.14
C LEU A 123 -3.68 14.55 9.27
N PHE A 124 -2.36 14.37 9.27
CA PHE A 124 -1.43 14.96 10.21
C PHE A 124 -0.04 15.14 9.54
N PRO A 125 0.09 16.13 8.63
CA PRO A 125 1.33 16.34 7.89
C PRO A 125 2.36 17.12 8.71
N PRO A 126 3.67 16.98 8.42
CA PRO A 126 4.68 17.89 8.94
C PRO A 126 4.49 19.31 8.36
N PRO A 127 5.05 20.35 9.01
CA PRO A 127 5.91 20.30 10.19
C PRO A 127 5.13 20.11 11.49
N TYR A 128 5.64 19.25 12.37
CA TYR A 128 5.11 19.08 13.72
C TYR A 128 5.55 20.22 14.63
N ARG A 129 4.70 20.62 15.58
CA ARG A 129 4.98 21.72 16.50
C ARG A 129 4.80 21.27 17.95
N ALA A 130 5.64 21.80 18.84
CA ALA A 130 5.39 21.69 20.26
C ALA A 130 4.04 22.34 20.58
N MET A 131 3.21 21.65 21.35
CA MET A 131 1.98 22.21 21.89
C MET A 131 2.37 23.22 22.97
N ILE A 132 2.42 24.50 22.62
CA ILE A 132 2.76 25.60 23.53
C ILE A 132 1.55 26.49 23.76
N GLY A 133 1.42 27.02 24.98
CA GLY A 133 0.43 28.04 25.34
C GLY A 133 0.86 29.43 24.88
N ASP A 134 0.00 30.42 25.13
CA ASP A 134 0.23 31.83 24.78
C ASP A 134 1.47 32.45 25.46
N ASP A 135 1.92 31.85 26.57
CA ASP A 135 3.13 32.24 27.30
C ASP A 135 4.42 31.60 26.73
N GLY A 136 4.31 30.84 25.65
CA GLY A 136 5.42 30.13 25.00
C GLY A 136 5.92 28.90 25.76
N ARG A 137 5.17 28.41 26.77
CA ARG A 137 5.53 27.22 27.55
C ARG A 137 4.69 26.01 27.18
N LEU A 138 5.20 24.83 27.51
CA LEU A 138 4.40 23.59 27.44
C LEU A 138 3.27 23.64 28.48
N PRO A 139 2.07 23.13 28.16
CA PRO A 139 0.95 23.11 29.09
C PRO A 139 1.26 22.24 30.31
N SER A 140 0.80 22.67 31.48
CA SER A 140 0.93 21.90 32.73
C SER A 140 -0.09 20.77 32.86
N ASP A 141 -1.09 20.71 31.99
CA ASP A 141 -2.20 19.76 31.94
C ASP A 141 -2.29 19.04 30.59
N PRO A 142 -1.23 18.30 30.18
CA PRO A 142 -1.13 17.70 28.86
C PRO A 142 -2.29 16.77 28.51
N GLU A 143 -2.96 16.16 29.51
CA GLU A 143 -4.14 15.31 29.32
C GLU A 143 -5.32 16.03 28.67
N LYS A 144 -5.39 17.37 28.76
CA LYS A 144 -6.44 18.19 28.13
C LYS A 144 -6.08 18.68 26.74
N HIS A 145 -4.84 18.50 26.32
CA HIS A 145 -4.31 19.02 25.06
C HIS A 145 -4.00 17.91 24.04
N VAL A 146 -4.27 16.65 24.35
CA VAL A 146 -4.06 15.52 23.42
C VAL A 146 -4.94 15.71 22.19
N PRO A 147 -4.36 15.86 20.98
CA PRO A 147 -5.16 16.01 19.77
C PRO A 147 -5.92 14.71 19.46
N GLU A 148 -7.07 14.86 18.82
CA GLU A 148 -7.83 13.72 18.33
C GLU A 148 -6.99 12.90 17.33
N TYR A 149 -6.98 11.58 17.52
CA TYR A 149 -6.32 10.68 16.58
C TYR A 149 -7.13 10.55 15.28
N ARG A 150 -6.50 10.92 14.16
CA ARG A 150 -7.08 10.77 12.82
C ARG A 150 -6.37 9.67 12.05
N ARG A 151 -7.12 8.66 11.62
CA ARG A 151 -6.59 7.47 10.95
C ARG A 151 -6.97 7.51 9.47
N PRO A 152 -6.01 7.35 8.55
CA PRO A 152 -6.28 7.04 7.15
C PRO A 152 -7.20 5.83 6.99
N ARG A 153 -7.87 5.74 5.83
CA ARG A 153 -8.83 4.67 5.58
C ARG A 153 -8.16 3.29 5.59
N TRP A 154 -6.98 3.21 5.00
CA TRP A 154 -6.24 1.96 4.82
C TRP A 154 -5.12 1.80 5.83
N ASP A 155 -4.89 0.55 6.25
CA ASP A 155 -3.83 0.18 7.19
C ASP A 155 -2.62 -0.43 6.51
N GLY A 156 -2.79 -0.82 5.24
CA GLY A 156 -1.71 -1.36 4.44
C GLY A 156 -2.02 -1.36 2.96
N PHE A 157 -0.99 -1.71 2.21
CA PHE A 157 -0.98 -1.77 0.76
C PHE A 157 -0.11 -2.95 0.31
N ALA A 158 -0.70 -3.91 -0.41
CA ALA A 158 0.01 -5.00 -1.06
C ALA A 158 0.29 -4.64 -2.52
N TYR A 159 1.57 -4.60 -2.87
CA TYR A 159 2.08 -4.30 -4.20
C TYR A 159 2.46 -5.60 -4.89
N ILE A 160 1.59 -6.13 -5.75
CA ILE A 160 1.83 -7.42 -6.41
C ILE A 160 1.95 -7.18 -7.92
N THR A 161 3.13 -7.47 -8.47
CA THR A 161 3.48 -7.20 -9.87
C THR A 161 3.49 -8.48 -10.70
N TYR A 162 3.03 -8.37 -11.94
CA TYR A 162 2.94 -9.40 -12.96
C TYR A 162 3.48 -8.88 -14.29
N ALA A 163 3.80 -9.77 -15.22
CA ALA A 163 4.21 -9.35 -16.57
C ALA A 163 2.99 -8.88 -17.37
N GLU A 164 1.88 -9.62 -17.28
CA GLU A 164 0.68 -9.40 -18.08
C GLU A 164 -0.60 -9.56 -17.25
N GLU A 165 -1.71 -8.98 -17.69
CA GLU A 165 -3.00 -9.07 -16.99
C GLU A 165 -3.47 -10.53 -16.84
N ALA A 166 -3.27 -11.34 -17.88
CA ALA A 166 -3.62 -12.77 -17.86
C ALA A 166 -2.82 -13.59 -16.82
N ASP A 167 -1.70 -13.09 -16.33
CA ASP A 167 -0.94 -13.74 -15.25
C ASP A 167 -1.65 -13.59 -13.90
N ILE A 168 -2.46 -12.54 -13.71
CA ILE A 168 -3.27 -12.35 -12.51
C ILE A 168 -4.28 -13.49 -12.41
N GLU A 169 -5.07 -13.72 -13.47
CA GLU A 169 -6.10 -14.77 -13.50
C GLU A 169 -5.47 -16.16 -13.33
N ARG A 170 -4.35 -16.43 -14.00
CA ARG A 170 -3.61 -17.70 -13.87
C ARG A 170 -3.04 -17.91 -12.47
N THR A 171 -2.71 -16.83 -11.75
CA THR A 171 -2.23 -16.90 -10.37
C THR A 171 -3.39 -17.08 -9.40
N LEU A 172 -4.32 -16.13 -9.39
CA LEU A 172 -5.41 -16.05 -8.41
C LEU A 172 -6.50 -17.10 -8.63
N GLY A 173 -6.62 -17.67 -9.83
CA GLY A 173 -7.55 -18.74 -10.14
C GLY A 173 -7.11 -20.13 -9.65
N GLN A 174 -5.93 -20.27 -9.07
CA GLN A 174 -5.49 -21.53 -8.48
C GLN A 174 -6.23 -21.78 -7.16
N GLU A 175 -6.57 -23.04 -6.86
CA GLU A 175 -7.33 -23.45 -5.66
C GLU A 175 -6.74 -22.89 -4.37
N LYS A 176 -5.40 -22.83 -4.27
CA LYS A 176 -4.70 -22.23 -3.12
C LYS A 176 -5.15 -20.79 -2.86
N PHE A 177 -5.15 -19.94 -3.88
CA PHE A 177 -5.48 -18.52 -3.70
C PHE A 177 -6.96 -18.35 -3.37
N ASP A 178 -7.83 -19.01 -4.13
CA ASP A 178 -9.28 -18.95 -3.95
C ASP A 178 -9.73 -19.48 -2.57
N GLN A 179 -9.23 -20.63 -2.13
CA GLN A 179 -9.73 -21.28 -0.92
C GLN A 179 -8.92 -20.97 0.33
N ARG A 180 -7.60 -20.79 0.22
CA ARG A 180 -6.71 -20.70 1.39
C ARG A 180 -6.22 -19.28 1.65
N ILE A 181 -5.93 -18.50 0.60
CA ILE A 181 -5.50 -17.10 0.75
C ILE A 181 -6.70 -16.21 1.05
N VAL A 182 -7.80 -16.31 0.29
CA VAL A 182 -9.01 -15.51 0.57
C VAL A 182 -9.60 -15.84 1.95
N ALA A 183 -9.62 -17.11 2.36
CA ALA A 183 -10.05 -17.46 3.72
C ALA A 183 -9.15 -16.84 4.81
N ASP A 184 -7.85 -16.70 4.54
CA ASP A 184 -6.90 -16.02 5.44
C ASP A 184 -7.18 -14.53 5.52
N GLU A 185 -7.40 -13.90 4.36
CA GLU A 185 -7.71 -12.48 4.25
C GLU A 185 -9.01 -12.15 4.99
N GLN A 186 -10.03 -13.01 4.94
CA GLN A 186 -11.28 -12.83 5.70
C GLN A 186 -11.08 -12.89 7.22
N VAL A 187 -9.98 -13.47 7.71
CA VAL A 187 -9.61 -13.47 9.13
C VAL A 187 -8.81 -12.20 9.48
N ALA A 188 -7.84 -11.83 8.63
CA ALA A 188 -6.89 -10.76 8.92
C ALA A 188 -7.39 -9.36 8.57
N PHE A 189 -8.25 -9.24 7.55
CA PHE A 189 -8.69 -7.96 7.01
C PHE A 189 -10.20 -7.79 7.18
N ARG A 190 -10.60 -6.54 7.37
CA ARG A 190 -12.02 -6.16 7.29
C ARG A 190 -12.44 -5.90 5.86
N MET A 191 -11.53 -5.39 5.03
CA MET A 191 -11.79 -5.02 3.63
C MET A 191 -10.49 -5.00 2.83
N VAL A 192 -10.60 -5.41 1.57
CA VAL A 192 -9.51 -5.54 0.60
C VAL A 192 -9.94 -5.00 -0.76
N THR A 193 -9.16 -4.13 -1.39
CA THR A 193 -9.39 -3.69 -2.79
C THR A 193 -8.66 -4.58 -3.80
N ARG A 194 -9.13 -4.64 -5.04
CA ARG A 194 -8.68 -5.58 -6.10
C ARG A 194 -8.58 -4.92 -7.47
N GLU A 195 -8.08 -3.70 -7.51
CA GLU A 195 -7.85 -2.98 -8.75
C GLU A 195 -6.70 -3.61 -9.55
N ILE A 196 -6.70 -3.35 -10.84
CA ILE A 196 -5.59 -3.63 -11.74
C ILE A 196 -5.05 -2.28 -12.21
N THR A 197 -3.73 -2.15 -12.21
CA THR A 197 -3.04 -0.94 -12.66
C THR A 197 -1.92 -1.24 -13.63
N ARG A 198 -1.60 -0.25 -14.46
CA ARG A 198 -0.32 -0.17 -15.15
C ARG A 198 0.68 0.60 -14.31
N GLU A 199 1.87 0.03 -14.16
CA GLU A 199 2.97 0.62 -13.41
C GLU A 199 3.89 1.44 -14.32
N TYR A 200 4.08 2.70 -13.97
CA TYR A 200 5.05 3.60 -14.59
C TYR A 200 6.15 3.90 -13.56
N ILE A 201 7.32 3.29 -13.74
CA ILE A 201 8.51 3.53 -12.91
C ILE A 201 9.21 4.76 -13.44
N LEU A 202 9.26 5.82 -12.64
CA LEU A 202 9.85 7.11 -13.01
C LEU A 202 11.23 7.31 -12.39
N ILE A 203 11.41 6.81 -11.17
CA ILE A 203 12.72 6.65 -10.54
C ILE A 203 12.87 5.18 -10.15
N PRO A 204 13.77 4.41 -10.80
CA PRO A 204 13.97 3.01 -10.46
C PRO A 204 14.72 2.87 -9.14
N SER A 205 14.33 1.88 -8.34
CA SER A 205 15.05 1.48 -7.14
C SER A 205 16.33 0.75 -7.51
N GLU A 206 17.45 1.22 -6.97
CA GLU A 206 18.75 0.54 -7.15
C GLU A 206 18.78 -0.87 -6.54
N ARG A 207 17.96 -1.12 -5.50
CA ARG A 207 18.05 -2.32 -4.66
C ARG A 207 16.74 -3.08 -4.49
N HIS A 208 15.60 -2.51 -4.88
CA HIS A 208 14.25 -3.02 -4.61
C HIS A 208 14.01 -3.35 -3.12
N ARG A 209 14.64 -2.58 -2.23
CA ARG A 209 14.62 -2.80 -0.77
C ARG A 209 14.53 -1.49 0.00
N ASP A 210 13.87 -0.51 -0.60
CA ASP A 210 13.67 0.78 0.04
C ASP A 210 12.81 0.61 1.29
N ALA A 211 13.21 1.21 2.40
CA ALA A 211 12.68 0.85 3.72
C ALA A 211 11.29 1.43 3.98
N VAL A 212 11.05 2.66 3.53
CA VAL A 212 9.84 3.43 3.79
C VAL A 212 9.19 3.82 2.47
N SER A 213 7.86 3.77 2.40
CA SER A 213 7.09 4.32 1.28
C SER A 213 6.13 5.40 1.75
N LEU A 214 6.03 6.47 0.99
CA LEU A 214 4.91 7.41 0.97
C LEU A 214 3.93 6.92 -0.11
N VAL A 215 2.77 6.44 0.32
CA VAL A 215 1.71 5.94 -0.54
C VAL A 215 0.66 7.03 -0.67
N MET A 216 0.37 7.46 -1.89
CA MET A 216 -0.65 8.45 -2.20
C MET A 216 -1.74 7.83 -3.05
N ILE A 217 -2.98 7.88 -2.57
CA ILE A 217 -4.17 7.35 -3.21
C ILE A 217 -4.91 8.52 -3.85
N HIS A 218 -5.14 8.43 -5.16
CA HIS A 218 -5.72 9.52 -5.91
C HIS A 218 -7.11 9.16 -6.42
N MET A 219 -8.11 9.93 -6.01
CA MET A 219 -9.41 10.02 -6.66
C MET A 219 -9.39 11.30 -7.49
N ARG A 220 -9.80 11.24 -8.76
CA ARG A 220 -9.76 12.44 -9.62
C ARG A 220 -10.77 13.50 -9.16
N ALA A 221 -10.46 14.76 -9.43
CA ALA A 221 -11.37 15.88 -9.22
C ALA A 221 -12.64 15.73 -10.07
N GLU A 222 -13.75 16.29 -9.58
CA GLU A 222 -15.01 16.31 -10.31
C GLU A 222 -14.85 16.99 -11.69
N GLY A 223 -15.46 16.40 -12.72
CA GLY A 223 -15.37 16.90 -14.09
C GLY A 223 -14.14 16.44 -14.88
N LEU A 224 -13.15 15.79 -14.26
CA LEU A 224 -12.06 15.13 -14.97
C LEU A 224 -12.47 13.71 -15.40
N SER A 225 -12.17 13.36 -16.65
CA SER A 225 -12.17 11.97 -17.07
C SER A 225 -10.99 11.22 -16.44
N ARG A 226 -11.09 9.89 -16.28
CA ARG A 226 -9.98 9.08 -15.76
C ARG A 226 -8.74 9.20 -16.67
N GLU A 227 -8.95 9.17 -17.97
CA GLU A 227 -7.88 9.29 -18.97
C GLU A 227 -7.17 10.65 -18.88
N ASP A 228 -7.92 11.75 -18.80
CA ASP A 228 -7.33 13.08 -18.65
C ASP A 228 -6.59 13.22 -17.31
N PHE A 229 -7.17 12.69 -16.23
CA PHE A 229 -6.53 12.67 -14.92
C PHE A 229 -5.20 11.91 -14.96
N GLN A 230 -5.20 10.68 -15.48
CA GLN A 230 -4.02 9.82 -15.56
C GLN A 230 -2.93 10.44 -16.46
N ARG A 231 -3.31 10.96 -17.63
CA ARG A 231 -2.38 11.67 -18.53
C ARG A 231 -1.73 12.86 -17.82
N ARG A 232 -2.52 13.74 -17.18
CA ARG A 232 -1.99 14.92 -16.48
C ARG A 232 -1.15 14.53 -15.26
N LEU A 233 -1.51 13.45 -14.57
CA LEU A 233 -0.72 12.94 -13.45
C LEU A 233 0.68 12.48 -13.89
N LEU A 234 0.79 11.85 -15.06
CA LEU A 234 2.04 11.32 -15.60
C LEU A 234 2.87 12.37 -16.34
N ASP A 235 2.24 13.15 -17.21
CA ASP A 235 2.93 14.03 -18.15
C ASP A 235 3.16 15.44 -17.60
N GLU A 236 2.32 15.91 -16.67
CA GLU A 236 2.46 17.25 -16.06
C GLU A 236 2.96 17.14 -14.61
N HIS A 237 2.19 16.48 -13.75
CA HIS A 237 2.49 16.43 -12.32
C HIS A 237 3.79 15.68 -12.04
N ALA A 238 4.03 14.54 -12.70
CA ALA A 238 5.25 13.77 -12.46
C ALA A 238 6.52 14.55 -12.87
N GLN A 239 6.46 15.36 -13.92
CA GLN A 239 7.59 16.19 -14.33
C GLN A 239 7.94 17.23 -13.27
N LEU A 240 6.94 17.81 -12.61
CA LEU A 240 7.14 18.72 -11.48
C LEU A 240 7.82 18.01 -10.29
N VAL A 241 7.39 16.77 -9.99
CA VAL A 241 8.02 15.94 -8.95
C VAL A 241 9.48 15.66 -9.30
N LEU A 242 9.76 15.20 -10.52
CA LEU A 242 11.11 14.85 -10.98
C LEU A 242 12.06 16.06 -11.05
N ALA A 243 11.53 17.24 -11.31
CA ALA A 243 12.30 18.49 -11.37
C ALA A 243 12.72 19.01 -9.99
N ASN A 244 12.00 18.67 -8.91
CA ASN A 244 12.31 19.15 -7.57
C ASN A 244 13.67 18.59 -7.08
N PRO A 245 14.63 19.45 -6.67
CA PRO A 245 15.90 19.01 -6.09
C PRO A 245 15.75 18.02 -4.93
N ALA A 246 14.79 18.23 -4.04
CA ALA A 246 14.54 17.36 -2.89
C ALA A 246 14.14 15.93 -3.31
N THR A 247 13.50 15.76 -4.47
CA THR A 247 13.21 14.43 -5.04
C THR A 247 14.50 13.68 -5.33
N LYS A 248 15.52 14.35 -5.90
CA LYS A 248 16.81 13.72 -6.21
C LYS A 248 17.62 13.36 -4.97
N GLU A 249 17.42 14.11 -3.88
CA GLU A 249 18.11 13.90 -2.62
C GLU A 249 17.50 12.75 -1.81
N PHE A 250 16.18 12.74 -1.65
CA PHE A 250 15.50 11.88 -0.68
C PHE A 250 14.80 10.66 -1.31
N VAL A 251 14.31 10.79 -2.55
CA VAL A 251 13.48 9.74 -3.18
C VAL A 251 14.35 8.70 -3.85
N ARG A 252 14.26 7.45 -3.38
CA ARG A 252 14.97 6.27 -3.89
C ARG A 252 14.25 5.57 -5.03
N ARG A 253 12.92 5.67 -5.04
CA ARG A 253 12.06 5.10 -6.05
C ARG A 253 10.81 5.94 -6.20
N TYR A 254 10.31 6.08 -7.42
CA TYR A 254 9.02 6.71 -7.69
C TYR A 254 8.31 5.92 -8.78
N ALA A 255 7.13 5.39 -8.45
CA ALA A 255 6.23 4.78 -9.41
C ALA A 255 4.83 5.39 -9.33
N GLN A 256 4.14 5.42 -10.47
CA GLN A 256 2.71 5.66 -10.55
C GLN A 256 1.99 4.40 -11.01
N LEU A 257 0.88 4.07 -10.38
CA LEU A 257 0.02 2.94 -10.69
C LEU A 257 -1.31 3.48 -11.21
N HIS A 258 -1.56 3.34 -12.50
CA HIS A 258 -2.75 3.91 -13.15
C HIS A 258 -3.84 2.85 -13.27
N ASN A 259 -5.01 3.08 -12.67
CA ASN A 259 -6.11 2.11 -12.64
C ASN A 259 -6.69 1.87 -14.03
N ILE A 260 -6.66 0.61 -14.46
CA ILE A 260 -7.20 0.13 -15.73
C ILE A 260 -8.42 -0.80 -15.56
N GLY A 261 -8.86 -1.05 -14.33
CA GLY A 261 -10.05 -1.85 -14.04
C GLY A 261 -9.91 -2.68 -12.76
N SER A 262 -10.70 -3.74 -12.67
CA SER A 262 -10.62 -4.76 -11.62
C SER A 262 -11.05 -6.10 -12.21
N THR A 263 -10.54 -7.19 -11.64
CA THR A 263 -11.00 -8.57 -11.97
C THR A 263 -12.35 -8.90 -11.35
N GLN A 264 -12.85 -8.07 -10.42
CA GLN A 264 -14.10 -8.32 -9.69
C GLN A 264 -14.86 -7.03 -9.41
N LYS A 265 -16.08 -7.16 -8.85
CA LYS A 265 -16.83 -6.00 -8.38
C LYS A 265 -16.15 -5.43 -7.13
N ASP A 266 -15.57 -4.25 -7.27
CA ASP A 266 -14.89 -3.54 -6.18
C ASP A 266 -15.36 -2.08 -6.10
N PRO A 267 -16.39 -1.78 -5.29
CA PRO A 267 -16.96 -0.44 -5.22
C PRO A 267 -15.99 0.58 -4.59
N GLU A 268 -15.15 0.18 -3.63
CA GLU A 268 -14.18 1.09 -3.04
C GLU A 268 -13.00 1.30 -3.98
N GLY A 269 -12.47 0.22 -4.56
CA GLY A 269 -11.32 0.32 -5.44
C GLY A 269 -11.61 0.96 -6.78
N SER A 270 -12.84 0.82 -7.30
CA SER A 270 -13.24 1.50 -8.54
C SER A 270 -13.17 3.04 -8.47
N ARG A 271 -13.14 3.60 -7.24
CA ARG A 271 -12.98 5.04 -7.00
C ARG A 271 -11.54 5.51 -7.09
N ILE A 272 -10.57 4.61 -6.93
CA ILE A 272 -9.14 4.92 -7.00
C ILE A 272 -8.76 5.05 -8.48
N ASP A 273 -8.33 6.23 -8.91
CA ASP A 273 -7.93 6.47 -10.31
C ASP A 273 -6.44 6.23 -10.55
N ALA A 274 -5.61 6.49 -9.54
CA ALA A 274 -4.19 6.12 -9.53
C ALA A 274 -3.62 6.04 -8.12
N VAL A 275 -2.44 5.46 -7.99
CA VAL A 275 -1.62 5.47 -6.77
C VAL A 275 -0.23 5.99 -7.12
N SER A 276 0.32 6.92 -6.34
CA SER A 276 1.75 7.25 -6.39
C SER A 276 2.46 6.60 -5.22
N VAL A 277 3.59 5.95 -5.50
CA VAL A 277 4.43 5.31 -4.48
C VAL A 277 5.83 5.88 -4.59
N LEU A 278 6.22 6.66 -3.59
CA LEU A 278 7.57 7.20 -3.45
C LEU A 278 8.26 6.45 -2.32
N SER A 279 9.44 5.89 -2.56
CA SER A 279 10.20 5.15 -1.56
C SER A 279 11.43 5.91 -1.09
N PHE A 280 11.78 5.74 0.18
CA PHE A 280 12.78 6.51 0.91
C PHE A 280 13.66 5.57 1.74
N ALA A 281 14.86 6.05 2.11
CA ALA A 281 15.75 5.25 2.95
C ALA A 281 15.34 5.29 4.43
N SER A 282 14.67 6.36 4.87
CA SER A 282 14.22 6.54 6.25
C SER A 282 12.90 7.33 6.33
N LEU A 283 12.29 7.38 7.52
CA LEU A 283 11.10 8.20 7.76
C LEU A 283 11.44 9.70 7.77
N ASN A 284 12.63 10.07 8.25
CA ASN A 284 13.10 11.45 8.26
C ASN A 284 13.26 11.99 6.84
N ASP A 285 13.74 11.18 5.90
CA ASP A 285 13.82 11.57 4.48
C ASP A 285 12.42 11.93 3.92
N VAL A 286 11.37 11.24 4.38
CA VAL A 286 9.98 11.59 4.00
C VAL A 286 9.58 12.92 4.61
N GLU A 287 9.85 13.13 5.89
CA GLU A 287 9.52 14.37 6.59
C GLU A 287 10.21 15.57 5.94
N ASP A 288 11.52 15.46 5.70
CA ASP A 288 12.34 16.48 5.05
C ASP A 288 11.87 16.76 3.62
N TYR A 289 11.51 15.72 2.87
CA TYR A 289 10.91 15.87 1.53
C TYR A 289 9.59 16.65 1.57
N LEU A 290 8.69 16.33 2.49
CA LEU A 290 7.36 16.96 2.61
C LEU A 290 7.43 18.44 3.06
N VAL A 291 8.49 18.85 3.74
CA VAL A 291 8.70 20.25 4.16
C VAL A 291 9.73 21.00 3.31
N SER A 292 10.27 20.35 2.27
CA SER A 292 11.29 20.92 1.40
C SER A 292 10.79 22.10 0.57
N ASP A 293 11.73 22.95 0.17
CA ASP A 293 11.48 23.99 -0.81
C ASP A 293 10.98 23.37 -2.12
N GLY A 294 9.86 23.88 -2.64
CA GLY A 294 9.23 23.37 -3.85
C GLY A 294 8.19 22.28 -3.63
N TYR A 295 8.12 21.63 -2.45
CA TYR A 295 7.05 20.66 -2.18
C TYR A 295 5.66 21.30 -2.22
N ALA A 296 5.52 22.56 -1.79
CA ALA A 296 4.26 23.29 -1.87
C ALA A 296 3.71 23.37 -3.32
N ALA A 297 4.59 23.52 -4.32
CA ALA A 297 4.18 23.52 -5.73
C ALA A 297 3.72 22.12 -6.18
N ILE A 298 4.41 21.07 -5.75
CA ILE A 298 4.00 19.67 -5.99
C ILE A 298 2.62 19.41 -5.39
N ALA A 299 2.43 19.77 -4.11
CA ALA A 299 1.17 19.59 -3.41
C ALA A 299 0.02 20.37 -4.08
N GLN A 300 0.27 21.60 -4.51
CA GLN A 300 -0.72 22.39 -5.24
C GLN A 300 -1.07 21.79 -6.61
N SER A 301 -0.06 21.33 -7.35
CA SER A 301 -0.27 20.64 -8.63
C SER A 301 -1.12 19.38 -8.44
N LEU A 302 -0.85 18.59 -7.39
CA LEU A 302 -1.63 17.40 -7.09
C LEU A 302 -3.07 17.75 -6.69
N ALA A 303 -3.26 18.75 -5.83
CA ALA A 303 -4.58 19.20 -5.38
C ALA A 303 -5.47 19.72 -6.53
N ALA A 304 -4.88 20.19 -7.64
CA ALA A 304 -5.64 20.58 -8.83
C ALA A 304 -6.15 19.38 -9.66
N LEU A 305 -5.62 18.18 -9.42
CA LEU A 305 -6.01 16.95 -10.12
C LEU A 305 -6.90 16.06 -9.25
N THR A 306 -6.74 16.12 -7.93
CA THR A 306 -7.39 15.21 -7.00
C THR A 306 -8.69 15.77 -6.41
N GLY A 307 -9.61 14.87 -6.12
CA GLY A 307 -10.91 15.15 -5.50
C GLY A 307 -11.05 14.48 -4.13
N ASP A 308 -12.26 14.59 -3.60
CA ASP A 308 -12.63 14.08 -2.28
C ASP A 308 -12.32 12.59 -2.12
N GLY A 309 -11.70 12.25 -0.99
CA GLY A 309 -11.32 10.88 -0.64
C GLY A 309 -9.92 10.48 -1.06
N SER A 310 -9.19 11.34 -1.79
CA SER A 310 -7.74 11.21 -1.95
C SER A 310 -7.04 11.35 -0.60
N GLU A 311 -6.07 10.49 -0.32
CA GLU A 311 -5.32 10.50 0.94
C GLU A 311 -3.89 10.02 0.70
N TRP A 312 -2.99 10.34 1.62
CA TRP A 312 -1.66 9.78 1.64
C TRP A 312 -1.21 9.45 3.06
N TRP A 313 -0.30 8.48 3.16
CA TRP A 313 0.26 8.00 4.41
C TRP A 313 1.59 7.29 4.17
N THR A 314 2.40 7.14 5.22
CA THR A 314 3.67 6.41 5.14
C THR A 314 3.59 5.01 5.74
N GLY A 315 4.41 4.11 5.22
CA GLY A 315 4.49 2.74 5.68
C GLY A 315 5.87 2.13 5.53
N ILE A 316 6.09 1.02 6.25
CA ILE A 316 7.30 0.20 6.17
C ILE A 316 7.11 -0.85 5.07
N ASN A 317 8.13 -1.01 4.23
CA ASN A 317 8.11 -1.97 3.15
C ASN A 317 8.71 -3.30 3.59
N TYR A 318 7.98 -4.38 3.34
CA TYR A 318 8.47 -5.75 3.42
C TYR A 318 8.40 -6.40 2.05
N SER A 319 9.55 -6.60 1.43
CA SER A 319 9.62 -7.40 0.21
C SER A 319 9.50 -8.88 0.55
N VAL A 320 8.43 -9.51 0.07
CA VAL A 320 8.10 -10.93 0.24
C VAL A 320 8.62 -11.72 -0.95
N ILE A 321 8.29 -11.26 -2.17
CA ILE A 321 8.78 -11.82 -3.44
C ILE A 321 9.47 -10.71 -4.21
N ASN A 322 10.67 -10.98 -4.74
CA ASN A 322 11.27 -10.10 -5.73
C ASN A 322 12.08 -10.93 -6.73
N ARG A 323 11.62 -10.92 -7.98
CA ARG A 323 12.24 -11.64 -9.10
C ARG A 323 12.72 -10.69 -10.20
N LEU A 324 12.55 -9.37 -10.08
CA LEU A 324 12.95 -8.40 -11.10
C LEU A 324 14.28 -7.77 -10.75
N MET A 325 15.28 -7.88 -11.63
CA MET A 325 16.57 -7.19 -11.46
C MET A 325 17.24 -6.87 -12.81
N PRO A 326 17.83 -5.67 -12.98
CA PRO A 326 17.61 -4.45 -12.19
C PRO A 326 16.24 -3.81 -12.48
N GLU A 327 15.75 -2.90 -11.64
CA GLU A 327 14.60 -2.05 -12.00
C GLU A 327 15.00 -1.08 -13.11
N LEU A 328 14.11 -0.87 -14.08
CA LEU A 328 14.30 0.08 -15.18
C LEU A 328 13.19 1.11 -15.16
N ALA A 329 13.52 2.35 -15.52
CA ALA A 329 12.51 3.37 -15.75
C ALA A 329 11.64 2.99 -16.95
N THR A 330 10.36 3.31 -16.87
CA THR A 330 9.40 3.08 -17.96
C THR A 330 9.68 4.04 -19.11
N ASP A 331 9.70 3.52 -20.35
CA ASP A 331 9.73 4.36 -21.54
C ASP A 331 8.32 4.90 -21.82
N LEU A 332 8.13 6.19 -21.55
CA LEU A 332 6.84 6.86 -21.70
C LEU A 332 6.41 7.00 -23.18
N ASN A 333 7.35 6.93 -24.13
CA ASN A 333 7.05 7.01 -25.56
C ASN A 333 6.48 5.69 -26.10
N GLU A 334 6.91 4.54 -25.56
CA GLU A 334 6.37 3.23 -25.92
C GLU A 334 5.05 2.91 -25.19
N ALA A 335 4.75 3.60 -24.08
CA ALA A 335 3.58 3.31 -23.25
C ALA A 335 2.28 4.01 -23.68
N THR A 336 2.35 4.97 -24.61
CA THR A 336 1.22 5.77 -25.11
C THR A 336 0.83 5.48 -26.56
N GLY A 337 1.58 4.59 -27.24
CA GLY A 337 1.25 4.03 -28.56
C GLY A 337 0.62 2.65 -28.44
#